data_AF-A0A7C2A5I9-F1
#
_entry.id   AF-A0A7C2A5I9-F1
#
_cell.length_a   1.000
_cell.length_b   1.000
_cell.length_c   1.000
_cell.angle_alpha   90.00
_cell.angle_beta   90.00
_cell.angle_gamma   90.00
#
_symmetry.space_group_name_H-M   'P 1'
#
loop_
_entity.id
_entity.type
_entity.pdbx_description
1 polymer ?
#
loop_
_entity_poly.entity_id
_entity_poly.type
_entity_poly.pdbx_seq_one_letter_code
_entity_poly.pdbx_strand_id
1 'polypeptide(L)'
;MKNRRKNKLPDSPFQFRFGIAIAGVSFVVVVVHAAVIHLTLGDLLGEAAAQRLLVATFATLAAGLPLAAVAGARILFPVAGPLARVRSHLRAVLDGEKPRPLVLRRGDPLGDVASMLNRILEERGTVPEPAKGAQPAATSLEGPPPALPTEPEYDDTPEYLV
;
A
#
# COMPACT_ATOMS: atom_id res chain seq x y z
N MET A 1 -15.42 24.85 19.86
CA MET A 1 -14.05 24.28 19.94
C MET A 1 -13.89 23.19 18.89
N LYS A 2 -13.09 23.43 17.84
CA LYS A 2 -12.97 22.57 16.66
C LYS A 2 -12.00 21.42 16.96
N ASN A 3 -12.51 20.19 17.09
CA ASN A 3 -11.70 18.99 17.32
C ASN A 3 -10.80 18.73 16.10
N ARG A 4 -9.57 19.24 16.15
CA ARG A 4 -8.51 19.01 15.17
C ARG A 4 -8.04 17.57 15.34
N ARG A 5 -8.64 16.62 14.60
CA ARG A 5 -8.21 15.22 14.57
C ARG A 5 -6.74 15.19 14.14
N LYS A 6 -5.85 14.83 15.07
CA LYS A 6 -4.42 14.69 14.79
C LYS A 6 -4.26 13.49 13.87
N ASN A 7 -3.97 13.75 12.60
CA ASN A 7 -3.55 12.73 11.62
C ASN A 7 -2.25 12.10 12.13
N LYS A 8 -2.35 11.04 12.92
CA LYS A 8 -1.23 10.12 13.15
C LYS A 8 -0.98 9.42 11.81
N LEU A 9 0.08 9.84 11.11
CA LEU A 9 0.54 9.11 9.93
C LEU A 9 0.82 7.65 10.35
N PRO A 10 0.22 6.65 9.68
CA PRO A 10 0.48 5.25 9.96
C PRO A 10 1.95 4.91 9.69
N ASP A 11 2.65 4.38 10.70
CA ASP A 11 4.01 3.83 10.71
C ASP A 11 4.86 4.01 9.44
N SER A 12 5.44 5.21 9.31
CA SER A 12 6.38 5.64 8.26
C SER A 12 7.62 4.73 8.05
N PRO A 13 8.30 4.18 9.08
CA PRO A 13 9.60 3.54 8.87
C PRO A 13 9.50 2.19 8.15
N PHE A 14 8.39 1.46 8.29
CA PHE A 14 8.23 0.18 7.58
C PHE A 14 7.95 0.39 6.09
N GLN A 15 7.10 1.36 5.76
CA GLN A 15 6.77 1.72 4.38
C GLN A 15 8.01 2.24 3.63
N PHE A 16 8.85 3.04 4.31
CA PHE A 16 10.10 3.54 3.74
C PHE A 16 11.11 2.42 3.47
N ARG A 17 11.31 1.52 4.44
CA ARG A 17 12.23 0.36 4.28
C ARG A 17 11.83 -0.54 3.11
N PHE A 18 10.52 -0.80 2.96
CA PHE A 18 10.03 -1.63 1.88
C PHE A 18 10.13 -0.92 0.52
N GLY A 19 9.79 0.38 0.47
CA GLY A 19 9.96 1.20 -0.73
C GLY A 19 11.42 1.21 -1.22
N ILE A 20 12.38 1.38 -0.30
CA ILE A 20 13.82 1.27 -0.61
C ILE A 20 14.18 -0.11 -1.15
N ALA A 21 13.65 -1.18 -0.56
CA ALA A 21 13.97 -2.54 -1.01
C ALA A 21 13.49 -2.80 -2.45
N ILE A 22 12.24 -2.43 -2.78
CA ILE A 22 11.71 -2.58 -4.15
C ILE A 22 12.48 -1.70 -5.13
N ALA A 23 12.73 -0.43 -4.77
CA ALA A 23 13.47 0.49 -5.62
C ALA A 23 14.91 0.00 -5.87
N GLY A 24 15.57 -0.52 -4.84
CA GLY A 24 16.90 -1.12 -4.92
C GLY A 24 16.94 -2.34 -5.83
N VAL A 25 16.01 -3.29 -5.66
CA VAL A 25 15.92 -4.48 -6.53
C VAL A 25 15.65 -4.06 -7.98
N SER A 26 14.73 -3.14 -8.20
CA SER A 26 14.41 -2.63 -9.56
C SER A 26 15.62 -1.95 -10.20
N PHE A 27 16.35 -1.14 -9.44
CA PHE A 27 17.58 -0.50 -9.91
C PHE A 27 18.64 -1.53 -10.30
N VAL A 28 18.88 -2.55 -9.47
CA VAL A 28 19.83 -3.63 -9.76
C VAL A 28 19.45 -4.36 -11.05
N VAL A 29 18.17 -4.73 -11.23
CA VAL A 29 17.72 -5.42 -12.44
C VAL A 29 18.01 -4.59 -13.69
N VAL A 30 17.73 -3.28 -13.66
CA VAL A 30 17.95 -2.45 -14.85
C VAL A 30 19.44 -2.20 -15.10
N VAL A 31 20.26 -2.01 -14.06
CA VAL A 31 21.72 -1.88 -14.22
C VAL A 31 22.31 -3.16 -14.82
N VAL A 32 21.89 -4.34 -14.33
CA VAL A 32 22.30 -5.63 -14.90
C VAL A 32 21.86 -5.73 -16.35
N HIS A 33 20.62 -5.37 -16.67
CA HIS A 33 20.11 -5.40 -18.04
C HIS A 33 20.89 -4.47 -18.98
N ALA A 34 21.18 -3.25 -18.54
CA ALA A 34 22.00 -2.28 -19.27
C ALA A 34 23.43 -2.80 -19.51
N ALA A 35 24.04 -3.40 -18.48
CA ALA A 35 25.37 -4.00 -18.59
C ALA A 35 25.37 -5.17 -19.58
N VAL A 36 24.36 -6.06 -19.53
CA VAL A 36 24.23 -7.16 -20.50
C VAL A 36 24.09 -6.64 -21.92
N ILE A 37 23.26 -5.62 -22.15
CA ILE A 37 23.11 -4.98 -23.46
C ILE A 37 24.46 -4.42 -23.94
N HIS A 38 25.18 -3.70 -23.07
CA HIS A 38 26.46 -3.11 -23.44
C HIS A 38 27.53 -4.17 -23.75
N LEU A 39 27.60 -5.25 -22.97
CA LEU A 39 28.55 -6.34 -23.17
C LEU A 39 28.23 -7.20 -24.40
N THR A 40 26.96 -7.30 -24.80
CA THR A 40 26.53 -8.17 -25.93
C THR A 40 26.47 -7.43 -27.26
N LEU A 41 26.15 -6.13 -27.24
CA LEU A 41 25.99 -5.33 -28.45
C LEU A 41 27.05 -4.22 -28.59
N GLY A 42 27.83 -3.92 -27.56
CA GLY A 42 28.77 -2.80 -27.56
C GLY A 42 29.81 -2.88 -28.67
N ASP A 43 30.38 -4.07 -28.90
CA ASP A 43 31.40 -4.29 -29.93
C ASP A 43 30.84 -4.32 -31.35
N LEU A 44 29.52 -4.49 -31.50
CA LEU A 44 28.81 -4.56 -32.78
C LEU A 44 28.24 -3.22 -33.22
N LEU A 45 28.18 -2.24 -32.32
CA LEU A 45 27.56 -0.94 -32.55
C LEU A 45 28.61 0.14 -32.76
N GLY A 46 28.52 0.89 -33.86
CA GLY A 46 29.33 2.10 -34.04
C GLY A 46 29.03 3.16 -32.96
N GLU A 47 29.96 4.11 -32.75
CA GLU A 47 29.89 5.11 -31.68
C GLU A 47 28.54 5.84 -31.59
N ALA A 48 27.96 6.23 -32.72
CA ALA A 48 26.67 6.91 -32.77
C ALA A 48 25.50 6.01 -32.29
N ALA A 49 25.57 4.70 -32.56
CA ALA A 49 24.57 3.75 -32.10
C ALA A 49 24.75 3.43 -30.60
N ALA A 50 26.00 3.33 -30.13
CA ALA A 50 26.31 3.19 -28.71
C ALA A 50 25.80 4.39 -27.89
N GLN A 51 25.97 5.62 -28.39
CA GLN A 51 25.45 6.82 -27.72
C GLN A 51 23.92 6.84 -27.66
N ARG A 52 23.23 6.47 -28.74
CA ARG A 52 21.75 6.37 -28.74
C ARG A 52 21.25 5.30 -27.78
N LEU A 53 21.95 4.17 -27.69
CA LEU A 53 21.62 3.09 -26.76
C LEU A 53 21.79 3.54 -25.30
N LEU A 54 22.86 4.27 -24.99
CA LEU A 54 23.08 4.88 -23.68
C LEU A 54 21.95 5.84 -23.31
N VAL A 55 21.59 6.76 -24.21
CA VAL A 55 20.50 7.71 -23.99
C VAL A 55 19.17 6.98 -23.78
N ALA A 56 18.84 5.99 -24.62
CA ALA A 56 17.63 5.19 -24.49
C ALA A 56 17.59 4.42 -23.16
N THR A 57 18.72 3.89 -22.71
CA THR A 57 18.86 3.18 -21.43
C THR A 57 18.60 4.13 -20.27
N PHE A 58 19.23 5.31 -20.26
CA PHE A 58 19.01 6.30 -19.21
C PHE A 58 17.57 6.84 -19.21
N ALA A 59 16.98 7.08 -20.38
CA ALA A 59 15.58 7.49 -20.49
C ALA A 59 14.63 6.41 -19.95
N THR A 60 14.90 5.14 -20.26
CA THR A 60 14.13 4.00 -19.75
C THR A 60 14.28 3.86 -18.24
N LEU A 61 15.47 4.06 -17.69
CA LEU A 61 15.71 4.10 -16.25
C LEU A 61 14.93 5.24 -15.57
N ALA A 62 15.05 6.45 -16.11
CA ALA A 62 14.42 7.64 -15.56
C ALA A 62 12.89 7.55 -15.56
N ALA A 63 12.30 6.93 -16.58
CA ALA A 63 10.84 6.73 -16.66
C ALA A 63 10.35 5.45 -15.97
N GLY A 64 11.09 4.36 -16.12
CA GLY A 64 10.72 3.03 -15.64
C GLY A 64 10.83 2.91 -14.12
N LEU A 65 11.86 3.49 -13.50
CA LEU A 65 12.06 3.37 -12.06
C LEU A 65 10.93 4.03 -11.24
N PRO A 66 10.49 5.27 -11.55
CA PRO A 66 9.33 5.87 -10.88
C PRO A 66 8.04 5.08 -11.13
N LEU A 67 7.83 4.60 -12.36
CA LEU A 67 6.62 3.84 -12.70
C LEU A 67 6.55 2.52 -11.93
N ALA A 68 7.67 1.78 -11.87
CA ALA A 68 7.80 0.57 -11.08
C ALA A 68 7.59 0.84 -9.59
N ALA A 69 8.15 1.93 -9.06
CA ALA A 69 7.95 2.32 -7.67
C ALA A 69 6.48 2.63 -7.37
N VAL A 70 5.77 3.34 -8.25
CA VAL A 70 4.34 3.64 -8.11
C VAL A 70 3.49 2.38 -8.20
N ALA A 71 3.77 1.48 -9.15
CA ALA A 71 3.08 0.21 -9.28
C ALA A 71 3.28 -0.68 -8.05
N GLY A 72 4.53 -0.81 -7.59
CA GLY A 72 4.89 -1.53 -6.38
C GLY A 72 4.17 -0.95 -5.16
N ALA A 73 4.21 0.37 -4.97
CA ALA A 73 3.49 1.06 -3.91
C ALA A 73 1.99 0.77 -3.93
N ARG A 74 1.34 0.80 -5.11
CA ARG A 74 -0.09 0.49 -5.26
C ARG A 74 -0.45 -0.93 -4.90
N ILE A 75 0.41 -1.91 -5.23
CA ILE A 75 0.18 -3.32 -4.90
C ILE A 75 0.40 -3.56 -3.40
N LEU A 76 1.41 -2.90 -2.82
CA LEU A 76 1.88 -3.25 -1.49
C LEU A 76 1.20 -2.48 -0.34
N PHE A 77 0.86 -1.21 -0.56
CA PHE A 77 0.22 -0.39 0.48
C PHE A 77 -1.11 -0.97 0.99
N PRO A 78 -1.97 -1.57 0.15
CA PRO A 78 -3.18 -2.25 0.63
C PRO A 78 -2.89 -3.43 1.55
N VAL A 79 -1.73 -4.08 1.43
CA VAL A 79 -1.37 -5.27 2.23
C VAL A 79 -0.68 -4.88 3.55
N ALA A 80 0.12 -3.81 3.54
CA ALA A 80 0.94 -3.42 4.69
C ALA A 80 0.10 -3.09 5.94
N GLY A 81 -1.02 -2.40 5.77
CA GLY A 81 -1.92 -2.04 6.88
C GLY A 81 -2.55 -3.26 7.56
N PRO A 82 -3.25 -4.14 6.81
CA PRO A 82 -3.80 -5.39 7.33
C PRO A 82 -2.74 -6.28 7.98
N LEU A 83 -1.55 -6.39 7.39
CA LEU A 83 -0.46 -7.20 7.92
C LEU A 83 0.05 -6.69 9.28
N ALA A 84 0.15 -5.36 9.45
CA ALA A 84 0.51 -4.77 10.73
C ALA A 84 -0.50 -5.09 11.83
N ARG A 85 -1.81 -5.09 11.51
CA ARG A 85 -2.89 -5.48 12.45
C ARG A 85 -2.82 -6.94 12.84
N VAL A 86 -2.58 -7.83 11.86
CA VAL A 86 -2.36 -9.27 12.12
C VAL A 86 -1.18 -9.45 13.08
N ARG A 87 -0.05 -8.78 12.81
CA ARG A 87 1.15 -8.85 13.65
C ARG A 87 0.89 -8.37 15.08
N SER A 88 0.21 -7.24 15.25
CA SER A 88 -0.10 -6.74 16.60
C SER A 88 -1.04 -7.67 17.35
N HIS A 89 -2.02 -8.27 16.65
CA HIS A 89 -2.97 -9.20 17.25
C HIS A 89 -2.27 -10.49 17.70
N LEU A 90 -1.44 -11.08 16.84
CA LEU A 90 -0.62 -12.24 17.20
C LEU A 90 0.31 -11.96 18.38
N ARG A 91 0.88 -10.75 18.46
CA ARG A 91 1.75 -10.37 19.58
C ARG A 91 0.98 -10.32 20.89
N ALA A 92 -0.20 -9.73 20.91
CA ALA A 92 -1.07 -9.73 22.10
C ALA A 92 -1.43 -11.16 22.55
N VAL A 93 -1.74 -12.07 21.61
CA VAL A 93 -1.97 -13.48 21.93
C VAL A 93 -0.73 -14.15 22.52
N LEU A 94 0.46 -13.89 21.97
CA LEU A 94 1.73 -14.42 22.48
C LEU A 94 2.06 -13.90 23.88
N ASP A 95 1.67 -12.66 24.19
CA ASP A 95 1.83 -12.05 25.50
C ASP A 95 0.78 -12.57 26.52
N GLY A 96 -0.08 -13.52 26.12
CA GLY A 96 -1.11 -14.12 26.96
C GLY A 96 -2.35 -13.24 27.13
N GLU A 97 -2.44 -12.13 26.40
CA GLU A 97 -3.63 -11.30 26.37
C GLU A 97 -4.75 -11.99 25.59
N LYS A 98 -6.00 -11.62 25.87
CA LYS A 98 -7.18 -12.08 25.13
C LYS A 98 -7.70 -10.96 24.23
N PRO A 99 -7.02 -10.67 23.10
CA PRO A 99 -7.41 -9.56 22.25
C PRO A 99 -8.80 -9.80 21.63
N ARG A 100 -9.49 -8.72 21.30
CA ARG A 100 -10.76 -8.78 20.54
C ARG A 100 -10.52 -9.44 19.17
N PRO A 101 -11.54 -10.07 18.57
CA PRO A 101 -11.44 -10.67 17.24
C PRO A 101 -10.80 -9.71 16.23
N LEU A 102 -9.87 -10.24 15.42
CA LEU A 102 -9.21 -9.47 14.38
C LEU A 102 -10.23 -9.11 13.28
N VAL A 103 -10.51 -7.81 13.15
CA VAL A 103 -11.39 -7.28 12.10
C VAL A 103 -10.58 -6.48 11.09
N LEU A 104 -10.57 -6.98 9.85
CA LEU A 104 -10.03 -6.30 8.67
C LEU A 104 -11.16 -5.64 7.87
N ARG A 105 -10.82 -4.67 7.03
CA ARG A 105 -11.80 -3.97 6.19
C ARG A 105 -12.27 -4.88 5.07
N ARG A 106 -13.51 -4.67 4.61
CA ARG A 106 -14.07 -5.41 3.47
C ARG A 106 -13.24 -5.11 2.22
N GLY A 107 -12.75 -6.16 1.55
CA GLY A 107 -11.86 -6.04 0.39
C GLY A 107 -10.37 -6.00 0.73
N ASP A 108 -9.98 -6.08 2.01
CA ASP A 108 -8.57 -6.25 2.36
C ASP A 108 -8.08 -7.64 1.89
N PRO A 109 -6.90 -7.74 1.27
CA PRO A 109 -6.39 -8.99 0.68
C PRO A 109 -6.10 -10.09 1.72
N LEU A 110 -6.05 -9.74 3.02
CA LEU A 110 -5.80 -10.67 4.12
C LEU A 110 -7.07 -11.03 4.92
N GLY A 111 -8.27 -10.69 4.41
CA GLY A 111 -9.54 -10.96 5.09
C GLY A 111 -9.72 -12.43 5.48
N ASP A 112 -9.43 -13.35 4.55
CA ASP A 112 -9.56 -14.79 4.79
C ASP A 112 -8.61 -15.27 5.88
N VAL A 113 -7.36 -14.77 5.87
CA VAL A 113 -6.35 -15.08 6.91
C VAL A 113 -6.83 -14.63 8.29
N ALA A 114 -7.42 -13.43 8.38
CA ALA A 114 -7.97 -12.94 9.65
C ALA A 114 -9.14 -13.81 10.14
N SER A 115 -10.01 -14.27 9.23
CA SER A 115 -11.12 -15.16 9.57
C SER A 115 -10.65 -16.52 10.09
N MET A 116 -9.64 -17.11 9.44
CA MET A 116 -9.03 -18.37 9.88
C MET A 116 -8.34 -18.21 11.23
N LEU A 117 -7.62 -17.10 11.43
CA LEU A 117 -6.93 -16.84 12.69
C LEU A 117 -7.92 -16.71 13.85
N ASN A 118 -9.02 -15.96 13.67
CA ASN A 118 -10.05 -15.83 14.69
C ASN A 118 -10.66 -17.19 15.06
N ARG A 119 -10.94 -18.04 14.07
CA ARG A 119 -11.47 -19.39 14.30
C ARG A 119 -10.52 -20.26 15.13
N ILE A 120 -9.23 -20.25 14.80
CA ILE A 120 -8.21 -20.99 15.56
C ILE A 120 -8.14 -20.49 17.01
N LEU A 121 -8.23 -19.18 17.21
CA LEU A 121 -8.13 -18.58 18.54
C LEU A 121 -9.40 -18.79 19.39
N GLU A 122 -10.56 -18.86 18.75
CA GLU A 122 -11.84 -19.22 19.36
C GLU A 122 -11.84 -20.68 19.82
N GLU A 123 -11.40 -21.62 18.96
CA GLU A 123 -11.23 -23.03 19.32
C GLU A 123 -10.27 -23.24 20.51
N ARG A 124 -9.31 -22.32 20.69
CA ARG A 124 -8.36 -22.34 21.81
C ARG A 124 -8.80 -21.53 23.04
N GLY A 125 -9.99 -20.92 23.04
CA GLY A 125 -10.51 -20.11 24.15
C GLY A 125 -9.69 -18.85 24.46
N THR A 126 -8.89 -18.40 23.49
CA THR A 126 -7.98 -17.26 23.62
C THR A 126 -8.62 -15.92 23.23
N VAL A 127 -9.73 -15.96 22.51
CA VAL A 127 -10.52 -14.77 22.15
C VAL A 127 -11.88 -14.86 22.83
N PRO A 128 -12.36 -13.80 23.52
CA PRO A 128 -13.71 -13.78 24.05
C PRO A 128 -14.71 -13.82 22.88
N GLU A 129 -15.73 -14.67 23.02
CA GLU A 129 -16.80 -14.87 22.03
C GLU A 129 -17.26 -13.51 21.47
N PRO A 130 -17.28 -13.31 20.15
CA PRO A 130 -17.74 -12.06 19.58
C PRO A 130 -19.17 -11.81 20.07
N ALA A 131 -19.40 -10.67 20.72
CA ALA A 131 -20.72 -10.30 21.21
C ALA A 131 -21.77 -10.50 20.10
N LYS A 132 -22.76 -11.37 20.35
CA LYS A 132 -23.88 -11.66 19.46
C LYS A 132 -24.39 -10.37 18.82
N GLY A 133 -24.06 -10.14 17.55
CA GLY A 133 -24.39 -8.91 16.83
C GLY A 133 -23.28 -8.35 15.94
N ALA A 134 -22.02 -8.74 16.14
CA ALA A 134 -20.94 -8.43 15.22
C ALA A 134 -20.96 -9.40 14.02
N GLN A 135 -21.95 -9.25 13.13
CA GLN A 135 -21.92 -9.96 11.85
C GLN A 135 -20.66 -9.55 11.06
N PRO A 136 -19.89 -10.51 10.52
CA PRO A 136 -18.91 -10.19 9.49
C PRO A 136 -19.67 -9.53 8.34
N ALA A 137 -19.28 -8.32 7.98
CA ALA A 137 -19.95 -7.47 6.99
C ALA A 137 -19.78 -8.03 5.56
N ALA A 138 -20.25 -9.25 5.31
CA ALA A 138 -20.19 -9.96 4.04
C ALA A 138 -21.48 -9.83 3.21
N THR A 139 -22.57 -9.28 3.75
CA THR A 139 -23.85 -9.20 3.01
C THR A 139 -24.54 -7.86 3.30
N SER A 140 -25.24 -7.31 2.31
CA SER A 140 -25.95 -6.02 2.29
C SER A 140 -25.13 -4.76 2.04
N LEU A 141 -24.90 -4.47 0.76
CA LEU A 141 -24.94 -3.09 0.25
C LEU A 141 -25.91 -3.07 -0.94
N GLU A 142 -27.20 -3.19 -0.63
CA GLU A 142 -28.31 -2.87 -1.55
C GLU A 142 -29.02 -1.60 -1.03
N GLY A 143 -28.22 -0.58 -0.68
CA GLY A 143 -28.70 0.74 -0.29
C GLY A 143 -28.30 1.75 -1.37
N PRO A 144 -29.18 2.69 -1.76
CA PRO A 144 -28.85 3.70 -2.75
C PRO A 144 -27.61 4.50 -2.30
N PRO A 145 -26.72 4.87 -3.23
CA PRO A 145 -25.48 5.55 -2.91
C PRO A 145 -25.78 6.82 -2.11
N PRO A 146 -25.00 7.12 -1.05
CA PRO A 146 -25.18 8.33 -0.26
C PRO A 146 -25.10 9.54 -1.20
N ALA A 147 -26.09 10.43 -1.09
CA ALA A 147 -26.15 11.66 -1.86
C ALA A 147 -24.81 12.41 -1.73
N LEU A 148 -24.21 12.75 -2.87
CA LEU A 148 -22.99 13.54 -2.92
C LEU A 148 -23.24 14.86 -2.14
N PRO A 149 -22.26 15.34 -1.35
CA PRO A 149 -22.35 16.65 -0.74
C PRO A 149 -22.53 17.68 -1.86
N THR A 150 -23.61 18.47 -1.80
CA THR A 150 -23.79 19.64 -2.67
C THR A 150 -22.56 20.53 -2.53
N GLU A 151 -21.87 20.81 -3.63
CA GLU A 151 -20.72 21.71 -3.63
C GLU A 151 -21.11 23.06 -3.02
N PRO A 152 -20.24 23.68 -2.20
CA PRO A 152 -20.50 25.02 -1.70
C PRO A 152 -20.51 25.99 -2.88
N GLU A 153 -21.58 26.76 -2.96
CA GLU A 153 -21.77 27.88 -3.88
C GLU A 153 -20.59 28.85 -3.76
N TYR A 154 -19.81 28.98 -4.85
CA TYR A 154 -18.65 29.86 -4.92
C TYR A 154 -19.12 31.28 -5.16
N ASP A 155 -19.02 32.12 -4.13
CA ASP A 155 -19.34 33.56 -4.21
C ASP A 155 -18.21 34.30 -4.92
N ASP A 156 -18.51 34.80 -6.11
CA ASP A 156 -17.57 35.26 -7.14
C ASP A 156 -17.41 36.79 -7.12
N THR A 157 -17.28 37.40 -5.93
CA THR A 157 -17.03 38.85 -5.80
C THR A 157 -15.54 39.15 -5.65
N PRO A 158 -14.91 39.84 -6.63
CA PRO A 158 -13.52 40.30 -6.49
C PRO A 158 -13.44 41.54 -5.59
N GLU A 159 -12.88 41.37 -4.39
CA GLU A 159 -12.45 42.48 -3.53
C GLU A 159 -11.21 43.15 -4.15
N TYR A 160 -11.41 44.29 -4.84
CA TYR A 160 -10.33 45.19 -5.21
C TYR A 160 -9.97 46.07 -4.00
N LEU A 161 -8.78 45.83 -3.42
CA LEU A 161 -8.19 46.69 -2.40
C LEU A 161 -7.71 48.02 -3.03
N VAL A 162 -8.16 49.13 -2.42
CA VAL A 162 -7.68 50.51 -2.62
C VAL A 162 -6.58 50.82 -1.63
#